data_AF-A0A848W974-F1
#
_entry.id   AF-A0A848W974-F1
#
_cell.length_a   1.000
_cell.length_b   1.000
_cell.length_c   1.000
_cell.angle_alpha   90.00
_cell.angle_beta   90.00
_cell.angle_gamma   90.00
#
_symmetry.space_group_name_H-M   'P 1'
#
loop_
_entity.id
_entity.type
_entity.pdbx_description
1 polymer ?
#
loop_
_entity_poly.entity_id
_entity_poly.type
_entity_poly.pdbx_seq_one_letter_code
_entity_poly.pdbx_strand_id
1 'polypeptide(L)'
;MATPLEIDQLYWRCDPSQFDFETTAELHELDHVIGQSRVVSAIRFATEMDYPGYNIFALGPAGLGKHSAAHKFLAERAKQRPVPQDWCYVTNFADVHKPHHLCLPAGRGAELRQDMARFVEDCRLGLQSAFESEEYRTRRQVIEEEMKERNEAAISQVEKEAAEHNIAVIRSPMGIALAALHEGQIIKPDVFQRLPASEREPIEANMEKIQENLRDALRQAPKWFKETRDKIRKLNEETAHFAVMDLLETLKQKYADLADVSAYLEAVGDDVIAHAEEFLTTGDDHSPEMPSPIEDGQALFRRYQVNLLVDHSESEHAPIVYEDNPTYDRLLGTVEHRAQMGALTTDFSLIHAGAIHRANGGYLILDARKVLGNMLAW
;
A
#
# COMPACT_ATOMS: atom_id res chain seq x y z
N MET A 1 -15.34 -87.08 8.82
CA MET A 1 -13.88 -87.14 8.58
C MET A 1 -13.58 -86.12 7.51
N ALA A 2 -12.65 -85.19 7.75
CA ALA A 2 -12.23 -84.23 6.72
C ALA A 2 -11.42 -84.98 5.66
N THR A 3 -11.71 -84.72 4.39
CA THR A 3 -10.94 -85.24 3.25
C THR A 3 -9.53 -84.63 3.29
N PRO A 4 -8.45 -85.42 3.25
CA PRO A 4 -7.09 -84.89 3.18
C PRO A 4 -6.93 -84.03 1.91
N LEU A 5 -6.30 -82.87 2.03
CA LEU A 5 -5.91 -82.06 0.88
C LEU A 5 -4.63 -82.63 0.27
N GLU A 6 -4.60 -82.74 -1.05
CA GLU A 6 -3.38 -83.07 -1.81
C GLU A 6 -2.39 -81.89 -1.75
N ILE A 7 -1.09 -82.16 -1.88
CA ILE A 7 -0.02 -81.14 -1.77
C ILE A 7 -0.29 -79.92 -2.67
N ASP A 8 -0.83 -80.18 -3.86
CA ASP A 8 -1.10 -79.20 -4.90
C ASP A 8 -2.30 -78.29 -4.55
N GLN A 9 -3.12 -78.71 -3.57
CA GLN A 9 -4.25 -77.94 -3.04
C GLN A 9 -3.85 -77.09 -1.82
N LEU A 10 -2.63 -77.27 -1.29
CA LEU A 10 -2.13 -76.54 -0.12
C LEU A 10 -1.60 -75.15 -0.48
N TYR A 11 -1.29 -74.89 -1.75
CA TYR A 11 -0.78 -73.60 -2.19
C TYR A 11 -1.26 -73.25 -3.59
N TRP A 12 -1.52 -71.97 -3.82
CA TRP A 12 -1.76 -71.45 -5.15
C TRP A 12 -0.42 -71.09 -5.80
N ARG A 13 -0.14 -71.68 -6.96
CA ARG A 13 1.08 -71.39 -7.74
C ARG A 13 0.74 -70.45 -8.88
N CYS A 14 1.37 -69.29 -8.90
CA CYS A 14 1.36 -68.40 -10.06
C CYS A 14 2.24 -69.04 -11.14
N ASP A 15 1.67 -69.37 -12.30
CA ASP A 15 2.43 -69.94 -13.42
C ASP A 15 3.24 -68.83 -14.12
N PRO A 16 4.59 -68.82 -14.07
CA PRO A 16 5.37 -67.76 -14.69
C PRO A 16 5.25 -67.74 -16.22
N SER A 17 4.86 -68.85 -16.85
CA SER A 17 4.69 -68.92 -18.31
C SER A 17 3.49 -68.14 -18.83
N GLN A 18 2.65 -67.60 -17.93
CA GLN A 18 1.52 -66.75 -18.29
C GLN A 18 1.91 -65.29 -18.60
N PHE A 19 3.16 -64.91 -18.40
CA PHE A 19 3.64 -63.54 -18.55
C PHE A 19 4.61 -63.41 -19.74
N ASP A 20 4.46 -62.32 -20.50
CA ASP A 20 5.29 -62.01 -21.67
C ASP A 20 6.54 -61.17 -21.33
N PHE A 21 6.92 -61.09 -20.04
CA PHE A 21 8.06 -60.31 -19.55
C PHE A 21 8.94 -61.15 -18.61
N GLU A 22 10.24 -60.88 -18.58
CA GLU A 22 11.17 -61.58 -17.68
C GLU A 22 11.18 -60.94 -16.29
N THR A 23 11.10 -59.61 -16.23
CA THR A 23 11.12 -58.84 -14.97
C THR A 23 10.05 -57.75 -14.95
N THR A 24 9.58 -57.39 -13.75
CA THR A 24 8.60 -56.31 -13.60
C THR A 24 9.17 -54.92 -13.95
N ALA A 25 10.47 -54.80 -14.20
CA ALA A 25 11.09 -53.57 -14.69
C ALA A 25 10.76 -53.28 -16.17
N GLU A 26 10.36 -54.31 -16.92
CA GLU A 26 9.93 -54.19 -18.32
C GLU A 26 8.47 -53.72 -18.45
N LEU A 27 7.71 -53.74 -17.36
CA LEU A 27 6.31 -53.33 -17.36
C LEU A 27 6.18 -51.81 -17.36
N HIS A 28 5.30 -51.32 -18.23
CA HIS A 28 4.88 -49.92 -18.20
C HIS A 28 4.07 -49.63 -16.93
N GLU A 29 4.25 -48.42 -16.38
CA GLU A 29 3.44 -47.95 -15.28
C GLU A 29 1.97 -47.89 -15.68
N LEU A 30 1.08 -48.28 -14.76
CA LEU A 30 -0.35 -48.25 -15.03
C LEU A 30 -0.90 -46.82 -14.91
N ASP A 31 -1.54 -46.36 -15.97
CA ASP A 31 -2.14 -45.03 -16.04
C ASP A 31 -3.42 -44.87 -15.21
N HIS A 32 -3.94 -45.96 -14.64
CA HIS A 32 -5.21 -45.98 -13.92
C HIS A 32 -5.09 -46.68 -12.57
N VAL A 33 -6.01 -46.34 -11.66
CA VAL A 33 -6.10 -46.93 -10.32
C VAL A 33 -6.67 -48.36 -10.44
N ILE A 34 -5.88 -49.36 -10.05
CA ILE A 34 -6.24 -50.78 -10.15
C ILE A 34 -7.39 -51.11 -9.17
N GLY A 35 -8.42 -51.80 -9.66
CA GLY A 35 -9.45 -52.42 -8.80
C GLY A 35 -10.42 -51.47 -8.10
N GLN A 36 -10.37 -50.16 -8.38
CA GLN A 36 -11.22 -49.15 -7.74
C GLN A 36 -12.11 -48.38 -8.72
N SER A 37 -12.76 -49.09 -9.66
CA SER A 37 -13.63 -48.49 -10.69
C SER A 37 -14.70 -47.56 -10.10
N ARG A 38 -15.34 -47.95 -8.98
CA ARG A 38 -16.32 -47.11 -8.27
C ARG A 38 -15.72 -45.80 -7.74
N VAL A 39 -14.51 -45.83 -7.21
CA VAL A 39 -13.84 -44.63 -6.65
C VAL A 39 -13.49 -43.67 -7.79
N VAL A 40 -12.94 -44.20 -8.88
CA VAL A 40 -12.64 -43.40 -10.09
C VAL A 40 -13.90 -42.75 -10.65
N SER A 41 -15.01 -43.48 -10.74
CA SER A 41 -16.30 -42.92 -11.18
C SER A 41 -16.83 -41.83 -10.23
N ALA A 42 -16.68 -42.00 -8.91
CA ALA A 42 -17.13 -41.01 -7.93
C ALA A 42 -16.31 -39.72 -7.98
N ILE A 43 -14.97 -39.83 -8.09
CA ILE A 43 -14.10 -38.65 -8.23
C ILE A 43 -14.42 -37.94 -9.55
N ARG A 44 -14.54 -38.68 -10.66
CA ARG A 44 -14.93 -38.12 -11.96
C ARG A 44 -16.22 -37.31 -11.87
N PHE A 45 -17.29 -37.93 -11.39
CA PHE A 45 -18.58 -37.28 -11.24
C PHE A 45 -18.47 -35.99 -10.43
N ALA A 46 -17.81 -36.04 -9.28
CA ALA A 46 -17.68 -34.87 -8.42
C ALA A 46 -16.79 -33.77 -9.02
N THR A 47 -15.78 -34.10 -9.83
CA THR A 47 -14.96 -33.11 -10.56
C THR A 47 -15.60 -32.58 -11.84
N GLU A 48 -16.70 -33.19 -12.30
CA GLU A 48 -17.52 -32.68 -13.41
C GLU A 48 -18.63 -31.72 -12.90
N MET A 49 -18.94 -31.74 -11.60
CA MET A 49 -19.90 -30.84 -10.99
C MET A 49 -19.28 -29.47 -10.70
N ASP A 50 -19.44 -28.51 -11.60
CA ASP A 50 -19.06 -27.11 -11.39
C ASP A 50 -20.14 -26.32 -10.62
N TYR A 51 -20.64 -26.87 -9.50
CA TYR A 51 -21.62 -26.18 -8.65
C TYR A 51 -21.04 -25.89 -7.24
N PRO A 52 -21.29 -24.71 -6.66
CA PRO A 52 -20.81 -24.39 -5.32
C PRO A 52 -21.32 -25.38 -4.26
N GLY A 53 -20.47 -25.71 -3.28
CA GLY A 53 -20.83 -26.56 -2.14
C GLY A 53 -20.58 -28.06 -2.32
N TYR A 54 -20.12 -28.50 -3.49
CA TYR A 54 -19.73 -29.89 -3.72
C TYR A 54 -18.25 -30.10 -3.43
N ASN A 55 -17.95 -30.88 -2.37
CA ASN A 55 -16.60 -31.29 -1.99
C ASN A 55 -16.53 -32.82 -1.93
N ILE A 56 -15.36 -33.40 -2.19
CA ILE A 56 -15.14 -34.85 -2.16
C ILE A 56 -14.50 -35.25 -0.83
N PHE A 57 -15.10 -36.24 -0.16
CA PHE A 57 -14.50 -36.89 1.00
C PHE A 57 -14.15 -38.35 0.68
N ALA A 58 -12.86 -38.66 0.64
CA ALA A 58 -12.35 -39.99 0.31
C ALA A 58 -12.13 -40.84 1.56
N LEU A 59 -13.03 -41.79 1.82
CA LEU A 59 -12.95 -42.73 2.95
C LEU A 59 -12.45 -44.11 2.50
N GLY A 60 -11.53 -44.69 3.27
CA GLY A 60 -11.07 -46.07 3.06
C GLY A 60 -9.92 -46.46 3.99
N PRO A 61 -9.58 -47.74 4.10
CA PRO A 61 -8.51 -48.22 4.98
C PRO A 61 -7.14 -47.62 4.64
N ALA A 62 -6.22 -47.70 5.60
CA ALA A 62 -4.84 -47.27 5.42
C ALA A 62 -4.12 -48.16 4.38
N GLY A 63 -3.15 -47.61 3.66
CA GLY A 63 -2.36 -48.36 2.67
C GLY A 63 -2.94 -48.46 1.26
N LEU A 64 -4.18 -48.01 1.02
CA LEU A 64 -4.80 -48.04 -0.32
C LEU A 64 -4.29 -46.96 -1.31
N GLY A 65 -3.28 -46.16 -0.95
CA GLY A 65 -2.78 -45.10 -1.84
C GLY A 65 -3.79 -44.00 -2.17
N LYS A 66 -4.76 -43.71 -1.26
CA LYS A 66 -5.85 -42.74 -1.50
C LYS A 66 -5.35 -41.37 -1.98
N HIS A 67 -4.28 -40.85 -1.37
CA HIS A 67 -3.69 -39.57 -1.76
C HIS A 67 -3.13 -39.62 -3.18
N SER A 68 -2.34 -40.65 -3.50
CA SER A 68 -1.77 -40.85 -4.85
C SER A 68 -2.87 -40.99 -5.91
N ALA A 69 -3.93 -41.74 -5.61
CA ALA A 69 -5.07 -41.92 -6.50
C ALA A 69 -5.83 -40.60 -6.74
N ALA A 70 -6.12 -39.85 -5.67
CA ALA A 70 -6.78 -38.55 -5.76
C ALA A 70 -5.92 -37.54 -6.54
N HIS A 71 -4.63 -37.44 -6.21
CA HIS A 71 -3.70 -36.53 -6.89
C HIS A 71 -3.58 -36.84 -8.37
N LYS A 72 -3.36 -38.11 -8.76
CA LYS A 72 -3.25 -38.51 -10.17
C LYS A 72 -4.51 -38.15 -10.96
N PHE A 73 -5.68 -38.40 -10.37
CA PHE A 73 -6.95 -38.06 -11.02
C PHE A 73 -7.14 -36.54 -11.15
N LEU A 74 -6.90 -35.79 -10.07
CA LEU A 74 -7.02 -34.34 -10.07
C LEU A 74 -6.02 -33.67 -11.01
N ALA A 75 -4.80 -34.22 -11.15
CA ALA A 75 -3.78 -33.74 -12.08
C ALA A 75 -4.27 -33.79 -13.53
N GLU A 76 -4.85 -34.91 -13.96
CA GLU A 76 -5.41 -35.03 -15.31
C GLU A 76 -6.58 -34.07 -15.55
N ARG A 77 -7.40 -33.82 -14.52
CA ARG A 77 -8.50 -32.87 -14.62
C ARG A 77 -8.02 -31.42 -14.59
N ALA A 78 -7.01 -31.10 -13.79
CA ALA A 78 -6.43 -29.78 -13.67
C ALA A 78 -5.88 -29.30 -15.01
N LYS A 79 -5.17 -30.17 -15.75
CA LYS A 79 -4.68 -29.92 -17.12
C LYS A 79 -5.77 -29.48 -18.11
N GLN A 80 -7.03 -29.82 -17.85
CA GLN A 80 -8.17 -29.45 -18.71
C GLN A 80 -8.85 -28.15 -18.29
N ARG A 81 -8.42 -27.53 -17.18
CA ARG A 81 -8.94 -26.26 -16.69
C ARG A 81 -8.01 -25.12 -17.12
N PRO A 82 -8.57 -23.92 -17.37
CA PRO A 82 -7.74 -22.76 -17.63
C PRO A 82 -6.85 -22.43 -16.43
N VAL A 83 -5.73 -21.77 -16.71
CA VAL A 83 -4.89 -21.17 -15.68
C VAL A 83 -5.71 -20.12 -14.93
N PRO A 84 -5.78 -20.18 -13.59
CA PRO A 84 -6.54 -19.22 -12.80
C PRO A 84 -5.90 -17.84 -12.81
N GLN A 85 -6.66 -16.87 -12.30
CA GLN A 85 -6.24 -15.48 -12.18
C GLN A 85 -5.21 -15.30 -11.05
N ASP A 86 -4.35 -14.30 -11.20
CA ASP A 86 -3.49 -13.78 -10.13
C ASP A 86 -4.33 -12.96 -9.14
N TRP A 87 -3.92 -13.00 -7.87
CA TRP A 87 -4.54 -12.23 -6.80
C TRP A 87 -3.53 -11.31 -6.16
N CYS A 88 -3.85 -10.03 -6.09
CA CYS A 88 -3.02 -9.02 -5.46
C CYS A 88 -3.81 -8.26 -4.39
N TYR A 89 -3.13 -7.83 -3.33
CA TYR A 89 -3.62 -6.78 -2.44
C TYR A 89 -2.90 -5.46 -2.73
N VAL A 90 -3.67 -4.38 -2.71
CA VAL A 90 -3.19 -3.00 -2.87
C VAL A 90 -3.77 -2.11 -1.78
N THR A 91 -3.12 -0.98 -1.52
CA THR A 91 -3.63 -0.01 -0.55
C THR A 91 -4.97 0.55 -0.97
N ASN A 92 -5.85 0.71 0.01
CA ASN A 92 -7.01 1.56 -0.10
C ASN A 92 -6.68 2.93 0.51
N PHE A 93 -6.51 3.94 -0.33
CA PHE A 93 -6.12 5.29 0.10
C PHE A 93 -7.19 5.98 0.97
N ALA A 94 -8.46 5.56 0.89
CA ALA A 94 -9.53 6.10 1.73
C ALA A 94 -9.58 5.46 3.12
N ASP A 95 -9.19 4.19 3.24
CA ASP A 95 -9.15 3.44 4.51
C ASP A 95 -8.02 2.40 4.46
N VAL A 96 -6.85 2.78 4.97
CA VAL A 96 -5.62 1.97 4.93
C VAL A 96 -5.79 0.62 5.63
N HIS A 97 -6.75 0.50 6.56
CA HIS A 97 -7.03 -0.76 7.26
C HIS A 97 -7.89 -1.74 6.46
N LYS A 98 -8.37 -1.34 5.27
CA LYS A 98 -9.20 -2.16 4.38
C LYS A 98 -8.59 -2.22 2.98
N PRO A 99 -7.50 -2.98 2.79
CA PRO A 99 -6.85 -3.08 1.48
C PRO A 99 -7.82 -3.64 0.43
N HIS A 100 -7.66 -3.16 -0.80
CA HIS A 100 -8.42 -3.67 -1.94
C HIS A 100 -7.70 -4.88 -2.55
N HIS A 101 -8.49 -5.80 -3.10
CA HIS A 101 -7.94 -6.88 -3.90
C HIS A 101 -8.05 -6.52 -5.39
N LEU A 102 -7.07 -6.96 -6.17
CA LEU A 102 -7.10 -6.93 -7.63
C LEU A 102 -7.02 -8.35 -8.16
N CYS A 103 -7.80 -8.62 -9.18
CA CYS A 103 -7.83 -9.90 -9.87
C CYS A 103 -7.33 -9.71 -11.29
N LEU A 104 -6.20 -10.33 -11.64
CA LEU A 104 -5.54 -10.13 -12.92
C LEU A 104 -5.42 -11.46 -13.69
N PRO A 105 -5.37 -11.43 -15.03
CA PRO A 105 -4.96 -12.60 -15.80
C PRO A 105 -3.61 -13.15 -15.31
N ALA A 106 -3.43 -14.46 -15.45
CA ALA A 106 -2.22 -15.18 -15.00
C ALA A 106 -0.93 -14.47 -15.47
N GLY A 107 -0.02 -14.22 -14.51
CA GLY A 107 1.26 -13.57 -14.71
C GLY A 107 1.23 -12.04 -14.76
N ARG A 108 0.08 -11.41 -15.02
CA ARG A 108 -0.01 -9.94 -15.03
C ARG A 108 0.08 -9.32 -13.64
N GLY A 109 -0.18 -10.07 -12.57
CA GLY A 109 0.04 -9.60 -11.21
C GLY A 109 1.54 -9.39 -10.91
N ALA A 110 2.40 -10.29 -11.39
CA ALA A 110 3.85 -10.16 -11.29
C ALA A 110 4.38 -8.98 -12.12
N GLU A 111 3.86 -8.78 -13.32
CA GLU A 111 4.16 -7.61 -14.16
C GLU A 111 3.75 -6.31 -13.47
N LEU A 112 2.51 -6.22 -12.97
CA LEU A 112 2.02 -5.03 -12.28
C LEU A 112 2.87 -4.69 -11.06
N ARG A 113 3.26 -5.70 -10.27
CA ARG A 113 4.15 -5.50 -9.10
C ARG A 113 5.49 -4.90 -9.51
N GLN A 114 6.09 -5.38 -10.60
CA GLN A 114 7.37 -4.86 -11.08
C GLN A 114 7.23 -3.45 -11.67
N ASP A 115 6.17 -3.22 -12.45
CA ASP A 115 5.89 -1.92 -13.05
C ASP A 115 5.63 -0.85 -11.97
N MET A 116 4.85 -1.20 -10.93
CA MET A 116 4.60 -0.30 -9.80
C MET A 116 5.88 -0.01 -9.00
N ALA A 117 6.76 -0.99 -8.82
CA ALA A 117 8.05 -0.77 -8.18
C ALA A 117 8.94 0.20 -8.98
N ARG A 118 8.94 0.10 -10.32
CA ARG A 118 9.65 1.04 -11.20
C ARG A 118 9.02 2.42 -11.17
N PHE A 119 7.69 2.49 -11.30
CA PHE A 119 6.93 3.74 -11.23
C PHE A 119 7.21 4.52 -9.96
N VAL A 120 7.29 3.84 -8.81
CA VAL A 120 7.63 4.46 -7.53
C VAL A 120 9.02 5.12 -7.55
N GLU A 121 10.04 4.44 -8.10
CA GLU A 121 11.38 5.01 -8.25
C GLU A 121 11.42 6.16 -9.25
N ASP A 122 10.75 6.00 -10.39
CA ASP A 122 10.68 7.03 -11.43
C ASP A 122 9.94 8.28 -10.93
N CYS A 123 8.86 8.11 -10.17
CA CYS A 123 8.17 9.21 -9.50
C CYS A 123 9.07 9.93 -8.50
N ARG A 124 9.85 9.19 -7.71
CA ARG A 124 10.79 9.80 -6.76
C ARG A 124 11.79 10.70 -7.46
N LEU A 125 12.40 10.22 -8.55
CA LEU A 125 13.38 10.99 -9.33
C LEU A 125 12.72 12.16 -10.08
N GLY A 126 11.55 11.93 -10.67
CA GLY A 126 10.78 12.94 -11.40
C GLY A 126 10.32 14.08 -10.52
N LEU A 127 9.77 13.76 -9.34
CA LEU A 127 9.34 14.76 -8.35
C LEU A 127 10.54 15.58 -7.83
N GLN A 128 11.65 14.92 -7.44
CA GLN A 128 12.87 15.62 -7.01
C GLN A 128 13.35 16.63 -8.06
N SER A 129 13.46 16.20 -9.32
CA SER A 129 13.88 17.08 -10.42
C SER A 129 12.89 18.22 -10.67
N ALA A 130 11.59 17.96 -10.60
CA ALA A 130 10.56 18.97 -10.84
C ALA A 130 10.57 20.07 -9.76
N PHE A 131 10.78 19.69 -8.50
CA PHE A 131 10.89 20.64 -7.38
C PHE A 131 12.24 21.37 -7.32
N GLU A 132 13.29 20.84 -7.92
CA GLU A 132 14.56 21.54 -8.08
C GLU A 132 14.60 22.46 -9.30
N SER A 133 13.60 22.39 -10.18
CA SER A 133 13.54 23.18 -11.40
C SER A 133 13.52 24.69 -11.11
N GLU A 134 14.17 25.46 -12.00
CA GLU A 134 14.22 26.92 -11.90
C GLU A 134 12.82 27.54 -11.99
N GLU A 135 11.93 26.94 -12.79
CA GLU A 135 10.53 27.38 -12.91
C GLU A 135 9.80 27.28 -11.56
N TYR A 136 9.89 26.13 -10.88
CA TYR A 136 9.27 25.96 -9.57
C TYR A 136 9.87 26.93 -8.54
N ARG A 137 11.20 27.05 -8.47
CA ARG A 137 11.89 27.98 -7.56
C ARG A 137 11.45 29.42 -7.78
N THR A 138 11.38 29.86 -9.03
CA THR A 138 10.94 31.20 -9.40
C THR A 138 9.49 31.44 -9.01
N ARG A 139 8.57 30.52 -9.37
CA ARG A 139 7.14 30.65 -9.03
C ARG A 139 6.92 30.66 -7.53
N ARG A 140 7.64 29.83 -6.78
CA ARG A 140 7.59 29.80 -5.32
C ARG A 140 8.11 31.10 -4.70
N GLN A 141 9.25 31.61 -5.17
CA GLN A 141 9.80 32.88 -4.71
C GLN A 141 8.81 34.04 -4.93
N VAL A 142 8.15 34.10 -6.09
CA VAL A 142 7.11 35.12 -6.36
C VAL A 142 5.98 35.05 -5.34
N ILE A 143 5.50 33.85 -4.99
CA ILE A 143 4.44 33.68 -3.98
C ILE A 143 4.89 34.13 -2.59
N GLU A 144 6.13 33.83 -2.22
CA GLU A 144 6.73 34.24 -0.94
C GLU A 144 6.98 35.75 -0.88
N GLU A 145 7.42 36.36 -1.98
CA GLU A 145 7.67 37.80 -2.10
C GLU A 145 6.36 38.61 -2.08
N GLU A 146 5.31 38.15 -2.78
CA GLU A 146 3.96 38.73 -2.68
C GLU A 146 3.45 38.79 -1.23
N MET A 147 3.74 37.75 -0.44
CA MET A 147 3.35 37.69 0.97
C MET A 147 4.15 38.70 1.80
N LYS A 148 5.46 38.76 1.59
CA LYS A 148 6.34 39.70 2.28
C LYS A 148 5.95 41.14 1.98
N GLU A 149 5.70 41.47 0.71
CA GLU A 149 5.26 42.80 0.28
C GLU A 149 3.90 43.18 0.90
N ARG A 150 2.92 42.27 0.94
CA ARG A 150 1.63 42.54 1.60
C ARG A 150 1.79 42.82 3.09
N ASN A 151 2.61 42.04 3.77
CA ASN A 151 2.86 42.22 5.21
C ASN A 151 3.60 43.53 5.47
N GLU A 152 4.63 43.85 4.68
CA GLU A 152 5.36 45.11 4.77
C GLU A 152 4.48 46.31 4.43
N ALA A 153 3.61 46.22 3.42
CA ALA A 153 2.68 47.29 3.06
C ALA A 153 1.66 47.58 4.17
N ALA A 154 1.13 46.54 4.82
CA ALA A 154 0.20 46.69 5.93
C ALA A 154 0.85 47.35 7.15
N ILE A 155 2.08 46.96 7.48
CA ILE A 155 2.86 47.59 8.55
C ILE A 155 3.25 49.02 8.17
N SER A 156 3.65 49.26 6.92
CA SER A 156 4.04 50.57 6.41
C SER A 156 2.87 51.57 6.43
N GLN A 157 1.65 51.11 6.18
CA GLN A 157 0.44 51.94 6.31
C GLN A 157 0.26 52.42 7.75
N VAL A 158 0.43 51.53 8.73
CA VAL A 158 0.38 51.86 10.16
C VAL A 158 1.54 52.77 10.56
N GLU A 159 2.75 52.55 10.03
CA GLU A 159 3.92 53.41 10.23
C GLU A 159 3.68 54.85 9.74
N LYS A 160 3.03 55.03 8.57
CA LYS A 160 2.70 56.35 8.03
C LYS A 160 1.64 57.08 8.87
N GLU A 161 0.57 56.39 9.23
CA GLU A 161 -0.47 56.95 10.13
C GLU A 161 0.12 57.32 11.51
N ALA A 162 1.06 56.52 12.01
CA ALA A 162 1.79 56.82 13.24
C ALA A 162 2.64 58.08 13.14
N ALA A 163 3.39 58.24 12.05
CA ALA A 163 4.21 59.42 11.84
C ALA A 163 3.38 60.72 11.78
N GLU A 164 2.20 60.70 11.17
CA GLU A 164 1.27 61.84 11.12
C GLU A 164 0.77 62.29 12.51
N HIS A 165 0.77 61.37 13.47
CA HIS A 165 0.30 61.59 14.84
C HIS A 165 1.44 61.65 15.87
N ASN A 166 2.69 61.88 15.45
CA ASN A 166 3.87 61.90 16.31
C ASN A 166 4.07 60.60 17.12
N ILE A 167 3.87 59.45 16.48
CA ILE A 167 4.09 58.13 17.06
C ILE A 167 5.05 57.36 16.13
N ALA A 168 6.04 56.67 16.71
CA ALA A 168 6.98 55.81 16.02
C ALA A 168 6.62 54.34 16.25
N VAL A 169 6.73 53.53 15.19
CA VAL A 169 6.62 52.06 15.27
C VAL A 169 8.04 51.48 15.32
N ILE A 170 8.35 50.71 16.37
CA ILE A 170 9.66 50.12 16.61
C ILE A 170 9.55 48.60 16.50
N ARG A 171 10.40 48.00 15.65
CA ARG A 171 10.52 46.54 15.55
C ARG A 171 11.57 46.07 16.55
N SER A 172 11.14 45.34 17.58
CA SER A 172 12.02 44.77 18.61
C SER A 172 12.04 43.24 18.52
N PRO A 173 13.03 42.56 19.14
CA PRO A 173 13.02 41.10 19.26
C PRO A 173 11.81 40.55 20.01
N MET A 174 11.15 41.37 20.83
CA MET A 174 9.92 41.02 21.57
C MET A 174 8.65 41.30 20.76
N GLY A 175 8.77 41.84 19.54
CA GLY A 175 7.65 42.20 18.66
C GLY A 175 7.64 43.68 18.27
N ILE A 176 6.53 44.11 17.67
CA ILE A 176 6.32 45.50 17.24
C ILE A 176 5.78 46.32 18.43
N ALA A 177 6.44 47.45 18.73
CA ALA A 177 6.06 48.37 19.80
C ALA A 177 5.79 49.78 19.25
N LEU A 178 4.94 50.55 19.94
CA LEU A 178 4.69 51.95 19.63
C LEU A 178 5.41 52.84 20.66
N ALA A 179 5.97 53.98 20.21
CA ALA A 179 6.61 54.96 21.06
C ALA A 179 6.23 56.39 20.64
N ALA A 180 6.07 57.31 21.58
CA ALA A 180 5.77 58.70 21.25
C ALA A 180 7.01 59.42 20.67
N LEU A 181 6.77 60.31 19.71
CA LEU A 181 7.75 61.23 19.16
C LEU A 181 7.50 62.64 19.72
N HIS A 182 8.56 63.35 20.06
CA HIS A 182 8.53 64.77 20.39
C HIS A 182 9.71 65.45 19.69
N GLU A 183 9.44 66.50 18.91
CA GLU A 183 10.43 67.15 18.04
C GLU A 183 11.21 66.18 17.12
N GLY A 184 10.56 65.11 16.66
CA GLY A 184 11.18 64.09 15.80
C GLY A 184 12.08 63.09 16.51
N GLN A 185 12.18 63.12 17.86
CA GLN A 185 12.93 62.16 18.65
C GLN A 185 12.00 61.24 19.47
N ILE A 186 12.36 59.96 19.56
CA ILE A 186 11.65 58.99 20.39
C ILE A 186 11.87 59.35 21.85
N ILE A 187 10.79 59.63 22.57
CA ILE A 187 10.82 59.95 23.99
C ILE A 187 10.50 58.73 24.84
N LYS A 188 11.22 58.58 25.96
CA LYS A 188 10.94 57.53 26.94
C LYS A 188 9.65 57.84 27.72
N PRO A 189 8.95 56.83 28.27
CA PRO A 189 7.71 57.02 29.02
C PRO A 189 7.82 58.08 30.14
N ASP A 190 8.96 58.17 30.82
CA ASP A 190 9.21 59.14 31.89
C ASP A 190 9.24 60.60 31.41
N VAL A 191 9.64 60.83 30.15
CA VAL A 191 9.69 62.15 29.51
C VAL A 191 8.32 62.51 28.95
N PHE A 192 7.61 61.54 28.40
CA PHE A 192 6.22 61.70 27.94
C PHE A 192 5.27 62.13 29.07
N GLN A 193 5.43 61.57 30.26
CA GLN A 193 4.62 61.93 31.43
C GLN A 193 4.88 63.37 31.95
N ARG A 194 6.00 64.00 31.58
CA ARG A 194 6.35 65.37 31.98
C ARG A 194 5.83 66.43 30.99
N LEU A 195 5.24 66.02 29.86
CA LEU A 195 4.63 66.94 28.90
C LEU A 195 3.33 67.57 29.45
N PRO A 196 2.97 68.79 29.01
CA PRO A 196 1.71 69.42 29.37
C PRO A 196 0.51 68.55 28.96
N ALA A 197 -0.56 68.55 29.77
CA ALA A 197 -1.77 67.75 29.49
C ALA A 197 -2.37 68.04 28.10
N SER A 198 -2.25 69.29 27.63
CA SER A 198 -2.70 69.72 26.30
C SER A 198 -1.98 69.06 25.12
N GLU A 199 -0.75 68.59 25.33
CA GLU A 199 0.03 67.84 24.32
C GLU A 199 -0.05 66.33 24.54
N ARG A 200 -0.29 65.89 25.78
CA ARG A 200 -0.30 64.47 26.15
C ARG A 200 -1.61 63.76 25.74
N GLU A 201 -2.76 64.35 26.03
CA GLU A 201 -4.08 63.78 25.73
C GLU A 201 -4.29 63.41 24.24
N PRO A 202 -3.97 64.26 23.25
CA PRO A 202 -4.13 63.90 21.85
C PRO A 202 -3.16 62.79 21.41
N ILE A 203 -1.95 62.71 21.97
CA ILE A 203 -1.01 61.63 21.67
C ILE A 203 -1.51 60.31 22.28
N GLU A 204 -2.02 60.31 23.51
CA GLU A 204 -2.61 59.12 24.14
C GLU A 204 -3.80 58.56 23.34
N ALA A 205 -4.73 59.42 22.92
CA ALA A 205 -5.90 59.01 22.12
C ALA A 205 -5.51 58.48 20.73
N ASN A 206 -4.55 59.12 20.05
CA ASN A 206 -4.04 58.61 18.78
C ASN A 206 -3.24 57.32 18.96
N MET A 207 -2.53 57.16 20.08
CA MET A 207 -1.76 55.95 20.37
C MET A 207 -2.68 54.73 20.57
N GLU A 208 -3.82 54.89 21.25
CA GLU A 208 -4.85 53.84 21.33
C GLU A 208 -5.40 53.48 19.94
N LYS A 209 -5.73 54.48 19.12
CA LYS A 209 -6.26 54.26 17.75
C LYS A 209 -5.25 53.52 16.86
N ILE A 210 -3.97 53.91 16.92
CA ILE A 210 -2.91 53.27 16.14
C ILE A 210 -2.57 51.89 16.67
N GLN A 211 -2.67 51.68 17.98
CA GLN A 211 -2.55 50.36 18.57
C GLN A 211 -3.67 49.42 18.08
N GLU A 212 -4.89 49.93 17.91
CA GLU A 212 -6.00 49.18 17.31
C GLU A 212 -5.73 48.86 15.83
N ASN A 213 -5.32 49.85 15.02
CA ASN A 213 -4.95 49.64 13.61
C ASN A 213 -3.80 48.63 13.46
N LEU A 214 -2.77 48.72 14.31
CA LEU A 214 -1.65 47.76 14.33
C LEU A 214 -2.14 46.36 14.68
N ARG A 215 -3.03 46.24 15.68
CA ARG A 215 -3.61 44.96 16.07
C ARG A 215 -4.43 44.34 14.95
N ASP A 216 -5.18 45.15 14.21
CA ASP A 216 -5.96 44.68 13.06
C ASP A 216 -5.08 44.29 11.88
N ALA A 217 -4.00 45.03 11.59
CA ALA A 217 -3.00 44.63 10.61
C ALA A 217 -2.34 43.28 10.99
N LEU A 218 -1.97 43.10 12.27
CA LEU A 218 -1.40 41.85 12.78
C LEU A 218 -2.41 40.69 12.78
N ARG A 219 -3.71 40.96 12.93
CA ARG A 219 -4.78 39.94 12.81
C ARG A 219 -4.94 39.42 11.38
N GLN A 220 -4.54 40.19 10.36
CA GLN A 220 -4.60 39.72 8.97
C GLN A 220 -3.42 38.80 8.61
N ALA A 221 -2.29 38.90 9.30
CA ALA A 221 -1.10 38.10 8.99
C ALA A 221 -1.37 36.58 9.00
N PRO A 222 -2.05 35.97 10.00
CA PRO A 222 -2.41 34.55 9.96
C PRO A 222 -3.25 34.15 8.73
N LYS A 223 -4.14 35.05 8.26
CA LYS A 223 -4.95 34.82 7.08
C LYS A 223 -4.08 34.78 5.82
N TRP A 224 -3.14 35.71 5.68
CA TRP A 224 -2.19 35.71 4.56
C TRP A 224 -1.25 34.51 4.60
N PHE A 225 -0.76 34.10 5.79
CA PHE A 225 0.01 32.87 5.91
C PHE A 225 -0.76 31.65 5.42
N LYS A 226 -2.06 31.55 5.75
CA LYS A 226 -2.92 30.48 5.24
C LYS A 226 -3.09 30.55 3.72
N GLU A 227 -3.37 31.73 3.16
CA GLU A 227 -3.49 31.95 1.71
C GLU A 227 -2.20 31.58 0.97
N THR A 228 -1.03 31.97 1.49
CA THR A 228 0.29 31.63 0.94
C THR A 228 0.53 30.14 1.01
N ARG A 229 0.21 29.47 2.13
CA ARG A 229 0.32 28.02 2.25
C ARG A 229 -0.58 27.31 1.23
N ASP A 230 -1.81 27.79 1.03
CA ASP A 230 -2.71 27.23 0.02
C ASP A 230 -2.20 27.45 -1.42
N LYS A 231 -1.59 28.61 -1.71
CA LYS A 231 -0.93 28.86 -3.00
C LYS A 231 0.27 27.94 -3.24
N ILE A 232 1.12 27.77 -2.22
CA ILE A 232 2.29 26.87 -2.29
C ILE A 232 1.83 25.42 -2.49
N ARG A 233 0.83 24.98 -1.73
CA ARG A 233 0.25 23.64 -1.90
C ARG A 233 -0.26 23.40 -3.32
N LYS A 234 -1.00 24.36 -3.89
CA LYS A 234 -1.46 24.28 -5.29
C LYS A 234 -0.31 24.25 -6.28
N LEU A 235 0.73 25.05 -6.07
CA LEU A 235 1.94 25.00 -6.89
C LEU A 235 2.60 23.62 -6.80
N ASN A 236 2.68 23.04 -5.61
CA ASN A 236 3.22 21.69 -5.40
C ASN A 236 2.38 20.63 -6.12
N GLU A 237 1.04 20.69 -5.99
CA GLU A 237 0.11 19.79 -6.71
C GLU A 237 0.26 19.91 -8.22
N GLU A 238 0.34 21.14 -8.77
CA GLU A 238 0.56 21.38 -10.20
C GLU A 238 1.89 20.80 -10.68
N THR A 239 2.99 21.10 -9.98
CA THR A 239 4.33 20.61 -10.31
C THR A 239 4.40 19.08 -10.23
N ALA A 240 3.80 18.47 -9.20
CA ALA A 240 3.74 17.03 -9.06
C ALA A 240 2.90 16.37 -10.15
N HIS A 241 1.75 16.96 -10.49
CA HIS A 241 0.90 16.49 -11.58
C HIS A 241 1.70 16.45 -12.90
N PHE A 242 2.42 17.51 -13.27
CA PHE A 242 3.23 17.51 -14.49
C PHE A 242 4.34 16.46 -14.48
N ALA A 243 4.96 16.19 -13.32
CA ALA A 243 6.02 15.20 -13.20
C ALA A 243 5.53 13.75 -13.28
N VAL A 244 4.33 13.47 -12.76
CA VAL A 244 3.82 12.10 -12.58
C VAL A 244 2.85 11.68 -13.69
N MET A 245 2.17 12.63 -14.35
CA MET A 245 1.10 12.31 -15.30
C MET A 245 1.56 11.46 -16.48
N ASP A 246 2.73 11.73 -17.06
CA ASP A 246 3.25 10.97 -18.21
C ASP A 246 3.60 9.50 -17.83
N LEU A 247 4.21 9.34 -16.66
CA LEU A 247 4.52 8.02 -16.08
C LEU A 247 3.24 7.22 -15.82
N LEU A 248 2.23 7.88 -15.27
CA LEU A 248 0.95 7.25 -14.94
C LEU A 248 0.16 6.89 -16.20
N GLU A 249 0.15 7.76 -17.21
CA GLU A 249 -0.58 7.54 -18.45
C GLU A 249 0.00 6.34 -19.23
N THR A 250 1.32 6.17 -19.20
CA THR A 250 1.99 4.99 -19.77
C THR A 250 1.50 3.70 -19.12
N LEU A 251 1.37 3.67 -17.78
CA LEU A 251 0.81 2.52 -17.07
C LEU A 251 -0.67 2.31 -17.36
N LYS A 252 -1.48 3.37 -17.35
CA LYS A 252 -2.92 3.28 -17.65
C LYS A 252 -3.16 2.71 -19.04
N GLN A 253 -2.39 3.11 -20.04
CA GLN A 253 -2.48 2.55 -21.39
C GLN A 253 -2.13 1.05 -21.42
N LYS A 254 -1.09 0.63 -20.68
CA LYS A 254 -0.69 -0.78 -20.58
C LYS A 254 -1.77 -1.66 -19.92
N TYR A 255 -2.50 -1.12 -18.95
CA TYR A 255 -3.51 -1.85 -18.18
C TYR A 255 -4.97 -1.44 -18.50
N ALA A 256 -5.19 -0.78 -19.65
CA ALA A 256 -6.49 -0.23 -20.05
C ALA A 256 -7.60 -1.29 -20.20
N ASP A 257 -7.22 -2.55 -20.39
CA ASP A 257 -8.14 -3.68 -20.48
C ASP A 257 -8.62 -4.18 -19.10
N LEU A 258 -8.00 -3.72 -18.01
CA LEU A 258 -8.32 -4.08 -16.63
C LEU A 258 -8.88 -2.86 -15.89
N ALA A 259 -10.21 -2.78 -15.78
CA ALA A 259 -10.91 -1.65 -15.16
C ALA A 259 -10.49 -1.41 -13.69
N ASP A 260 -10.38 -2.48 -12.89
CA ASP A 260 -10.01 -2.37 -11.48
C ASP A 260 -8.58 -1.87 -11.29
N VAL A 261 -7.66 -2.27 -12.18
CA VAL A 261 -6.27 -1.80 -12.16
C VAL A 261 -6.20 -0.34 -12.59
N SER A 262 -6.97 0.05 -13.61
CA SER A 262 -7.05 1.44 -14.07
C SER A 262 -7.59 2.37 -12.96
N ALA A 263 -8.63 1.94 -12.23
CA ALA A 263 -9.15 2.67 -11.08
C ALA A 263 -8.12 2.77 -9.93
N TYR A 264 -7.35 1.70 -9.69
CA TYR A 264 -6.24 1.74 -8.74
C TYR A 264 -5.16 2.76 -9.16
N LEU A 265 -4.75 2.76 -10.43
CA LEU A 265 -3.75 3.70 -10.94
C LEU A 265 -4.25 5.15 -10.88
N GLU A 266 -5.54 5.41 -11.12
CA GLU A 266 -6.15 6.72 -10.88
C GLU A 266 -6.00 7.16 -9.41
N ALA A 267 -6.37 6.28 -8.48
CA ALA A 267 -6.25 6.56 -7.05
C ALA A 267 -4.79 6.78 -6.61
N VAL A 268 -3.84 6.04 -7.19
CA VAL A 268 -2.39 6.25 -6.97
C VAL A 268 -1.99 7.65 -7.43
N GLY A 269 -2.40 8.07 -8.63
CA GLY A 269 -2.08 9.39 -9.17
C GLY A 269 -2.57 10.52 -8.28
N ASP A 270 -3.84 10.45 -7.87
CA ASP A 270 -4.45 11.44 -6.97
C ASP A 270 -3.73 11.48 -5.62
N ASP A 271 -3.38 10.32 -5.05
CA ASP A 271 -2.68 10.22 -3.77
C ASP A 271 -1.25 10.77 -3.81
N VAL A 272 -0.50 10.50 -4.90
CA VAL A 272 0.85 11.03 -5.10
C VAL A 272 0.82 12.56 -5.21
N ILE A 273 -0.14 13.12 -5.95
CA ILE A 273 -0.30 14.57 -6.12
C ILE A 273 -0.68 15.22 -4.78
N ALA A 274 -1.63 14.63 -4.05
CA ALA A 274 -2.10 15.15 -2.76
C ALA A 274 -1.00 15.17 -1.68
N HIS A 275 -0.05 14.24 -1.75
CA HIS A 275 1.04 14.10 -0.78
C HIS A 275 2.40 14.51 -1.33
N ALA A 276 2.44 15.29 -2.41
CA ALA A 276 3.68 15.69 -3.08
C ALA A 276 4.74 16.32 -2.14
N GLU A 277 4.31 17.06 -1.11
CA GLU A 277 5.19 17.66 -0.10
C GLU A 277 5.94 16.64 0.76
N GLU A 278 5.36 15.47 1.00
CA GLU A 278 5.96 14.42 1.82
C GLU A 278 7.12 13.73 1.07
N PHE A 279 7.07 13.72 -0.25
CA PHE A 279 8.17 13.22 -1.09
C PHE A 279 9.41 14.14 -1.03
N LEU A 280 9.22 15.44 -0.77
CA LEU A 280 10.32 16.41 -0.63
C LEU A 280 11.10 16.24 0.67
N THR A 281 10.39 16.02 1.78
CA THR A 281 10.97 15.90 3.12
C THR A 281 11.73 14.58 3.31
N THR A 282 11.40 13.57 2.49
CA THR A 282 11.98 12.24 2.55
C THR A 282 13.40 12.16 1.92
N GLY A 283 13.80 13.14 1.09
CA GLY A 283 15.04 13.10 0.33
C GLY A 283 16.29 13.72 0.98
N ASP A 284 16.11 14.56 2.01
CA ASP A 284 17.16 15.51 2.45
C ASP A 284 17.78 15.20 3.83
N ASP A 285 17.33 14.18 4.55
CA ASP A 285 17.79 13.93 5.93
C ASP A 285 19.03 13.02 5.99
N HIS A 286 20.10 13.45 5.31
CA HIS A 286 21.47 12.97 5.52
C HIS A 286 22.22 13.87 6.52
N SER A 287 21.64 14.04 7.71
CA SER A 287 22.31 14.62 8.88
C SER A 287 23.13 13.52 9.58
N PRO A 288 24.48 13.57 9.66
CA PRO A 288 25.30 12.46 10.18
C PRO A 288 25.21 12.23 11.71
N GLU A 289 24.52 13.10 12.45
CA GLU A 289 24.55 13.12 13.93
C GLU A 289 23.21 12.79 14.61
N MET A 290 22.15 12.49 13.85
CA MET A 290 20.87 12.03 14.39
C MET A 290 20.52 10.68 13.76
N PRO A 291 19.93 9.72 14.50
CA PRO A 291 19.41 8.51 13.88
C PRO A 291 18.32 8.92 12.89
N SER A 292 18.68 8.93 11.61
CA SER A 292 17.79 9.30 10.51
C SER A 292 16.63 8.30 10.45
N PRO A 293 15.36 8.76 10.36
CA PRO A 293 14.21 7.88 10.16
C PRO A 293 14.18 7.44 8.68
N ILE A 294 15.21 6.72 8.25
CA ILE A 294 15.31 6.12 6.90
C ILE A 294 14.12 5.15 6.66
N GLU A 295 13.45 4.70 7.71
CA GLU A 295 12.26 3.86 7.63
C GLU A 295 10.97 4.60 7.23
N ASP A 296 10.78 5.88 7.60
CA ASP A 296 9.52 6.60 7.33
C ASP A 296 9.38 6.97 5.85
N GLY A 297 10.50 7.33 5.21
CA GLY A 297 10.54 7.58 3.78
C GLY A 297 10.14 6.37 2.94
N GLN A 298 10.64 5.18 3.33
CA GLN A 298 10.26 3.93 2.69
C GLN A 298 8.80 3.57 2.97
N ALA A 299 8.24 3.95 4.11
CA ALA A 299 6.84 3.71 4.43
C ALA A 299 5.89 4.46 3.46
N LEU A 300 6.23 5.69 3.08
CA LEU A 300 5.47 6.46 2.09
C LEU A 300 5.41 5.78 0.72
N PHE A 301 6.47 5.08 0.34
CA PHE A 301 6.54 4.38 -0.95
C PHE A 301 5.90 2.98 -0.89
N ARG A 302 5.85 2.35 0.28
CA ARG A 302 5.19 1.04 0.48
C ARG A 302 3.70 1.07 0.17
N ARG A 303 3.02 2.21 0.37
CA ARG A 303 1.58 2.32 0.06
C ARG A 303 1.25 2.15 -1.43
N TYR A 304 2.21 2.36 -2.32
CA TYR A 304 2.02 2.19 -3.77
C TYR A 304 2.46 0.81 -4.29
N GLN A 305 3.00 -0.04 -3.41
CA GLN A 305 3.39 -1.39 -3.79
C GLN A 305 2.16 -2.28 -4.04
N VAL A 306 2.41 -3.38 -4.74
CA VAL A 306 1.41 -4.41 -5.01
C VAL A 306 1.85 -5.68 -4.30
N ASN A 307 1.05 -6.14 -3.34
CA ASN A 307 1.28 -7.42 -2.69
C ASN A 307 0.69 -8.53 -3.55
N LEU A 308 1.52 -9.16 -4.38
CA LEU A 308 1.13 -10.33 -5.16
C LEU A 308 0.97 -11.54 -4.23
N LEU A 309 -0.28 -11.87 -3.91
CA LEU A 309 -0.64 -12.93 -2.98
C LEU A 309 -0.53 -14.31 -3.63
N VAL A 310 -1.05 -14.44 -4.86
CA VAL A 310 -1.01 -15.69 -5.63
C VAL A 310 -0.59 -15.36 -7.06
N ASP A 311 0.47 -16.03 -7.51
CA ASP A 311 1.10 -15.87 -8.83
C ASP A 311 0.94 -17.15 -9.64
N HIS A 312 0.39 -17.02 -10.85
CA HIS A 312 0.22 -18.11 -11.80
C HIS A 312 1.01 -17.91 -13.10
N SER A 313 2.04 -17.05 -13.11
CA SER A 313 2.93 -16.81 -14.27
C SER A 313 3.58 -18.08 -14.82
N GLU A 314 3.98 -19.00 -13.93
CA GLU A 314 4.60 -20.29 -14.29
C GLU A 314 3.61 -21.46 -14.32
N SER A 315 2.30 -21.19 -14.16
CA SER A 315 1.28 -22.24 -14.14
C SER A 315 0.79 -22.59 -15.53
N GLU A 316 0.82 -23.86 -15.89
CA GLU A 316 0.27 -24.36 -17.16
C GLU A 316 -1.23 -24.68 -17.08
N HIS A 317 -1.72 -24.92 -15.86
CA HIS A 317 -3.07 -25.39 -15.61
C HIS A 317 -3.53 -25.04 -14.19
N ALA A 318 -4.76 -25.43 -13.82
CA ALA A 318 -5.27 -25.18 -12.47
C ALA A 318 -4.38 -25.81 -11.37
N PRO A 319 -4.21 -25.14 -10.21
CA PRO A 319 -3.32 -25.61 -9.16
C PRO A 319 -3.89 -26.81 -8.41
N ILE A 320 -3.00 -27.66 -7.89
CA ILE A 320 -3.35 -28.73 -6.95
C ILE A 320 -2.47 -28.52 -5.72
N VAL A 321 -3.10 -28.10 -4.63
CA VAL A 321 -2.42 -27.83 -3.38
C VAL A 321 -2.73 -28.96 -2.40
N TYR A 322 -1.69 -29.59 -1.88
CA TYR A 322 -1.80 -30.50 -0.75
C TYR A 322 -1.22 -29.81 0.49
N GLU A 323 -2.06 -29.56 1.49
CA GLU A 323 -1.60 -29.02 2.77
C GLU A 323 -1.46 -30.16 3.79
N ASP A 324 -0.22 -30.58 4.02
CA ASP A 324 0.08 -31.69 4.91
C ASP A 324 -0.14 -31.35 6.39
N ASN A 325 -0.01 -30.07 6.77
CA ASN A 325 -0.28 -29.62 8.13
C ASN A 325 -1.31 -28.49 8.12
N PRO A 326 -2.61 -28.82 8.07
CA PRO A 326 -3.68 -27.86 7.91
C PRO A 326 -3.98 -27.12 9.21
N THR A 327 -3.06 -26.27 9.66
CA THR A 327 -3.30 -25.30 10.73
C THR A 327 -4.10 -24.11 10.20
N TYR A 328 -4.79 -23.38 11.09
CA TYR A 328 -5.56 -22.18 10.74
C TYR A 328 -4.75 -21.22 9.84
N ASP A 329 -3.55 -20.85 10.29
CA ASP A 329 -2.64 -19.93 9.59
C ASP A 329 -2.19 -20.47 8.22
N ARG A 330 -2.00 -21.79 8.08
CA ARG A 330 -1.59 -22.39 6.80
C ARG A 330 -2.73 -22.48 5.81
N LEU A 331 -3.96 -22.68 6.28
CA LEU A 331 -5.15 -22.74 5.43
C LEU A 331 -5.57 -21.36 4.96
N LEU A 332 -5.73 -20.43 5.90
CA LEU A 332 -6.26 -19.09 5.64
C LEU A 332 -5.16 -18.06 5.34
N GLY A 333 -3.91 -18.32 5.68
CA GLY A 333 -2.84 -17.35 5.56
C GLY A 333 -2.61 -16.57 6.84
N THR A 334 -1.66 -15.65 6.81
CA THR A 334 -1.24 -14.88 7.98
C THR A 334 -1.14 -13.40 7.65
N VAL A 335 -1.26 -12.58 8.70
CA VAL A 335 -0.90 -11.16 8.66
C VAL A 335 0.26 -10.98 9.62
N GLU A 336 1.44 -10.75 9.05
CA GLU A 336 2.66 -10.55 9.84
C GLU A 336 2.75 -9.12 10.38
N HIS A 337 3.60 -8.94 11.39
CA HIS A 337 3.83 -7.64 12.01
C HIS A 337 5.33 -7.33 11.99
N ARG A 338 5.67 -6.06 11.75
CA ARG A 338 7.03 -5.54 11.87
C ARG A 338 7.17 -4.78 13.18
N ALA A 339 8.30 -4.94 13.85
CA ALA A 339 8.61 -4.14 15.04
C ALA A 339 9.27 -2.83 14.58
N GLN A 340 8.59 -1.71 14.80
CA GLN A 340 9.08 -0.37 14.49
C GLN A 340 9.07 0.47 15.77
N MET A 341 10.26 0.91 16.21
CA MET A 341 10.45 1.66 17.47
C MET A 341 9.77 1.04 18.71
N GLY A 342 9.71 -0.30 18.79
CA GLY A 342 9.08 -1.02 19.90
C GLY A 342 7.56 -1.18 19.80
N ALA A 343 6.92 -0.62 18.77
CA ALA A 343 5.53 -0.89 18.41
C ALA A 343 5.45 -1.96 17.31
N LEU A 344 4.40 -2.79 17.33
CA LEU A 344 4.11 -3.71 16.24
C LEU A 344 3.23 -3.00 15.22
N THR A 345 3.72 -2.85 13.99
CA THR A 345 2.99 -2.26 12.86
C THR A 345 2.70 -3.35 11.82
N THR A 346 1.59 -3.20 11.10
CA THR A 346 1.23 -4.07 9.98
C THR A 346 0.72 -3.24 8.82
N ASP A 347 0.87 -3.77 7.61
CA ASP A 347 0.36 -3.20 6.38
C ASP A 347 -0.11 -4.32 5.44
N PHE A 348 -0.74 -3.98 4.32
CA PHE A 348 -1.24 -4.95 3.35
C PHE A 348 -0.12 -5.80 2.70
N SER A 349 1.14 -5.34 2.72
CA SER A 349 2.30 -6.07 2.18
C SER A 349 2.70 -7.27 3.05
N LEU A 350 2.23 -7.32 4.30
CA LEU A 350 2.50 -8.38 5.26
C LEU A 350 1.42 -9.48 5.29
N ILE A 351 0.45 -9.40 4.37
CA ILE A 351 -0.56 -10.44 4.16
C ILE A 351 0.07 -11.56 3.33
N HIS A 352 0.04 -12.78 3.86
CA HIS A 352 0.60 -13.96 3.21
C HIS A 352 -0.48 -14.97 2.83
N ALA A 353 -0.31 -15.62 1.69
CA ALA A 353 -1.27 -16.56 1.14
C ALA A 353 -1.31 -17.87 1.94
N GLY A 354 -2.51 -18.24 2.38
CA GLY A 354 -2.83 -19.60 2.82
C GLY A 354 -3.01 -20.61 1.67
N ALA A 355 -3.18 -21.88 2.02
CA ALA A 355 -3.43 -22.97 1.07
C ALA A 355 -4.75 -22.78 0.31
N ILE A 356 -5.77 -22.19 0.93
CA ILE A 356 -7.04 -21.87 0.26
C ILE A 356 -6.82 -20.83 -0.85
N HIS A 357 -6.02 -19.80 -0.58
CA HIS A 357 -5.66 -18.80 -1.58
C HIS A 357 -4.92 -19.43 -2.76
N ARG A 358 -3.88 -20.23 -2.48
CA ARG A 358 -3.06 -20.91 -3.51
C ARG A 358 -3.84 -21.95 -4.32
N ALA A 359 -4.89 -22.54 -3.75
CA ALA A 359 -5.73 -23.53 -4.43
C ALA A 359 -6.87 -22.90 -5.25
N ASN A 360 -7.01 -21.57 -5.25
CA ASN A 360 -8.10 -20.89 -5.91
C ASN A 360 -8.12 -21.18 -7.43
N GLY A 361 -9.30 -21.46 -7.96
CA GLY A 361 -9.47 -21.93 -9.35
C GLY A 361 -9.00 -23.36 -9.63
N GLY A 362 -8.49 -24.07 -8.62
CA GLY A 362 -8.02 -25.45 -8.72
C GLY A 362 -8.56 -26.35 -7.60
N TYR A 363 -7.67 -27.12 -6.97
CA TYR A 363 -8.04 -28.14 -5.98
C TYR A 363 -7.17 -28.06 -4.72
N LEU A 364 -7.83 -28.17 -3.56
CA LEU A 364 -7.17 -28.31 -2.26
C LEU A 364 -7.41 -29.72 -1.72
N ILE A 365 -6.33 -30.44 -1.41
CA ILE A 365 -6.36 -31.78 -0.83
C ILE A 365 -5.93 -31.68 0.63
N LEU A 366 -6.78 -32.16 1.54
CA LEU A 366 -6.55 -32.14 2.99
C LEU A 366 -6.76 -33.53 3.60
N ASP A 367 -5.95 -33.90 4.59
CA ASP A 367 -6.27 -35.04 5.46
C ASP A 367 -7.27 -34.59 6.54
N ALA A 368 -8.49 -35.12 6.45
CA ALA A 368 -9.56 -34.77 7.38
C ALA A 368 -9.20 -35.03 8.85
N ARG A 369 -8.41 -36.07 9.17
CA ARG A 369 -7.97 -36.30 10.55
C ARG A 369 -7.04 -35.19 11.04
N LYS A 370 -6.20 -34.66 10.15
CA LYS A 370 -5.30 -33.55 10.49
C LYS A 370 -6.05 -32.23 10.61
N VAL A 371 -7.06 -31.99 9.78
CA VAL A 371 -7.94 -30.80 9.90
C VAL A 371 -8.68 -30.84 11.24
N LEU A 372 -9.35 -31.95 11.55
CA LEU A 372 -10.09 -32.12 12.82
C LEU A 372 -9.19 -32.11 14.06
N GLY A 373 -7.91 -32.49 13.91
CA GLY A 373 -6.93 -32.47 14.98
C GLY A 373 -6.34 -31.09 15.26
N ASN A 374 -6.41 -30.16 14.30
CA ASN A 374 -5.92 -28.80 14.45
C ASN A 374 -7.04 -27.87 14.90
N MET A 375 -6.85 -27.20 16.04
CA MET A 375 -7.82 -26.26 16.59
C MET A 375 -8.04 -25.09 15.60
N LEU A 376 -9.31 -24.71 15.39
CA LEU A 376 -9.75 -23.64 14.48
C LEU A 376 -9.60 -23.91 12.96
N ALA A 377 -9.08 -25.08 12.56
CA ALA A 377 -8.94 -25.42 11.14
C ALA A 377 -10.24 -25.94 10.47
N TRP A 378 -11.17 -26.48 11.27
CA TRP A 378 -12.52 -26.88 10.87
C TRP A 378 -13.54 -25.84 11.35
#